data_AF-A0A8S4R2F3-F1
#
_entry.id   AF-A0A8S4R2F3-F1
#
_cell.length_a   1.000
_cell.length_b   1.000
_cell.length_c   1.000
_cell.angle_alpha   90.00
_cell.angle_beta   90.00
_cell.angle_gamma   90.00
#
_symmetry.space_group_name_H-M   'P 1'
#
loop_
_entity.id
_entity.type
_entity.pdbx_description
1 polymer ?
#
loop_
_entity_poly.entity_id
_entity_poly.type
_entity_poly.pdbx_seq_one_letter_code
_entity_poly.pdbx_strand_id
1 'polypeptide(L)'
;MVYCSHLWAGAPLYQLLPFDRIQKWAVRLVDNPKLTCSLESLGHRRDVSSLCVFYRLYNKECSEELFALIPPSLFSDRTSRRRNKFHPHHLDAWYSYTVRNTRSFLPRTCKLWNNLPYDVFPQKFNLGLF
;
A
#
# COMPACT_ATOMS: atom_id res chain seq x y z
N MET A 1 4.62 -15.85 -3.33
CA MET A 1 5.28 -14.90 -2.40
C MET A 1 4.49 -14.78 -1.10
N VAL A 2 4.56 -15.79 -0.22
CA VAL A 2 3.71 -15.82 1.00
C VAL A 2 4.11 -14.72 2.02
N TYR A 3 5.41 -14.38 2.08
CA TYR A 3 5.98 -13.42 3.04
C TYR A 3 5.86 -11.94 2.65
N CYS A 4 5.37 -11.66 1.44
CA CYS A 4 5.05 -10.31 0.96
C CYS A 4 3.54 -10.07 0.85
N SER A 5 2.72 -10.95 1.42
CA SER A 5 1.28 -10.75 1.36
C SER A 5 0.86 -9.53 2.19
N HIS A 6 -0.20 -8.87 1.73
CA HIS A 6 -0.84 -7.75 2.42
C HIS A 6 -1.39 -8.15 3.80
N LEU A 7 -1.65 -9.45 4.03
CA LEU A 7 -2.08 -10.00 5.33
C LEU A 7 -1.05 -9.71 6.43
N TRP A 8 0.24 -9.82 6.11
CA TRP A 8 1.32 -9.54 7.08
C TRP A 8 1.56 -8.05 7.26
N ALA A 9 1.06 -7.21 6.37
CA ALA A 9 1.45 -5.81 6.30
C ALA A 9 0.92 -4.99 7.50
N GLY A 10 -0.12 -5.46 8.19
CA GLY A 10 -0.61 -4.90 9.46
C GLY A 10 0.10 -5.41 10.72
N ALA A 11 1.02 -6.38 10.59
CA ALA A 11 1.73 -6.96 11.72
C ALA A 11 2.68 -5.93 12.38
N PRO A 12 2.95 -6.05 13.69
CA PRO A 12 3.93 -5.22 14.36
C PRO A 12 5.34 -5.42 13.78
N LEU A 13 6.14 -4.35 13.80
CA LEU A 13 7.47 -4.33 13.17
C LEU A 13 8.38 -5.46 13.66
N TYR A 14 8.36 -5.79 14.95
CA TYR A 14 9.19 -6.86 15.50
C TYR A 14 8.88 -8.26 14.92
N GLN A 15 7.65 -8.49 14.41
CA GLN A 15 7.30 -9.74 13.72
C GLN A 15 7.71 -9.71 12.24
N LEU A 16 7.85 -8.52 11.64
CA LEU A 16 8.25 -8.35 10.25
C LEU A 16 9.77 -8.38 10.05
N LEU A 17 10.54 -7.86 11.02
CA LEU A 17 12.01 -7.82 10.96
C LEU A 17 12.68 -9.20 10.72
N PRO A 18 12.20 -10.32 11.31
CA PRO A 18 12.73 -11.64 10.99
C PRO A 18 12.62 -12.01 9.51
N PHE A 19 11.57 -11.58 8.81
CA PHE A 19 11.41 -11.88 7.39
C PHE A 19 12.47 -11.18 6.54
N ASP A 20 12.81 -9.93 6.85
CA ASP A 20 13.87 -9.21 6.15
C ASP A 20 15.25 -9.86 6.41
N ARG A 21 15.43 -10.45 7.61
CA ARG A 21 16.63 -11.23 7.93
C ARG A 21 16.71 -12.50 7.07
N ILE A 22 15.59 -13.21 6.89
CA ILE A 22 15.51 -14.40 6.04
C ILE A 22 15.83 -14.03 4.59
N GLN A 23 15.29 -12.92 4.06
CA GLN A 23 15.64 -12.45 2.72
C GLN A 23 17.14 -12.18 2.60
N LYS A 24 17.74 -11.47 3.55
CA LYS A 24 19.19 -11.20 3.55
C LYS A 24 20.02 -12.49 3.60
N TRP A 25 19.58 -13.48 4.36
CA TRP A 25 20.24 -14.78 4.43
C TRP A 25 20.13 -15.52 3.08
N ALA A 26 18.95 -15.55 2.47
CA ALA A 26 18.75 -16.13 1.14
C ALA A 26 19.61 -15.45 0.06
N VAL A 27 19.70 -14.11 0.09
CA VAL A 27 20.57 -13.33 -0.79
C VAL A 27 22.04 -13.76 -0.66
N ARG A 28 22.51 -13.96 0.57
CA ARG A 28 23.88 -14.44 0.83
C ARG A 28 24.10 -15.89 0.42
N LEU A 29 23.09 -16.75 0.57
CA LEU A 29 23.19 -18.16 0.23
C LEU A 29 23.26 -18.38 -1.29
N VAL A 30 22.50 -17.61 -2.06
CA VAL A 30 22.48 -17.69 -3.53
C VAL A 30 23.73 -17.06 -4.13
N ASP A 31 24.30 -16.04 -3.48
CA ASP A 31 25.54 -15.35 -3.83
C ASP A 31 25.67 -14.95 -5.30
N ASN A 32 24.55 -14.57 -5.93
CA ASN A 32 24.51 -14.15 -7.33
C ASN A 32 24.12 -12.67 -7.42
N PRO A 33 25.08 -11.75 -7.64
CA PRO A 33 24.81 -10.31 -7.65
C PRO A 33 23.85 -9.90 -8.76
N LYS A 34 23.83 -10.60 -9.91
CA LYS A 34 22.91 -10.29 -11.00
C LYS A 34 21.44 -10.47 -10.61
N LEU A 35 21.15 -11.40 -9.70
CA LEU A 35 19.81 -11.70 -9.23
C LEU A 35 19.43 -10.91 -7.97
N THR A 36 20.42 -10.56 -7.14
CA THR A 36 20.19 -9.95 -5.83
C THR A 36 20.25 -8.43 -5.85
N CYS A 37 20.97 -7.81 -6.79
CA CYS A 37 21.06 -6.36 -6.90
C CYS A 37 19.73 -5.67 -7.24
N SER A 38 18.83 -6.34 -7.96
CA SER A 38 17.50 -5.81 -8.30
C SER A 38 16.43 -6.18 -7.27
N LEU A 39 16.78 -6.90 -6.20
CA LEU A 39 15.80 -7.43 -5.26
C LEU A 39 15.45 -6.40 -4.19
N GLU A 40 14.27 -5.81 -4.33
CA GLU A 40 13.72 -4.91 -3.31
C GLU A 40 13.44 -5.63 -1.98
N SER A 41 13.44 -4.87 -0.89
CA SER A 41 13.11 -5.39 0.44
C SER A 41 11.68 -5.94 0.50
N LEU A 42 11.43 -6.98 1.33
CA LEU A 42 10.07 -7.49 1.53
C LEU A 42 9.13 -6.39 2.03
N GLY A 43 9.63 -5.46 2.85
CA GLY A 43 8.86 -4.29 3.31
C GLY A 43 8.32 -3.47 2.14
N HIS A 44 9.20 -3.06 1.24
CA HIS A 44 8.83 -2.27 0.07
C HIS A 44 7.83 -3.02 -0.82
N ARG A 45 8.07 -4.30 -1.10
CA ARG A 45 7.19 -5.13 -1.95
C ARG A 45 5.80 -5.34 -1.32
N ARG A 46 5.70 -5.41 0.01
CA ARG A 46 4.41 -5.43 0.73
C ARG A 46 3.65 -4.13 0.54
N ASP A 47 4.33 -2.99 0.62
CA ASP A 47 3.72 -1.67 0.46
C ASP A 47 3.25 -1.45 -0.98
N VAL A 48 4.08 -1.80 -1.98
CA VAL A 48 3.70 -1.78 -3.40
C VAL A 48 2.50 -2.70 -3.64
N SER A 49 2.54 -3.95 -3.15
CA SER A 49 1.41 -4.88 -3.28
C SER A 49 0.12 -4.32 -2.68
N SER A 50 0.22 -3.68 -1.52
CA SER A 50 -0.93 -3.05 -0.86
C SER A 50 -1.47 -1.86 -1.64
N LEU A 51 -0.58 -1.04 -2.23
CA LEU A 51 -0.95 0.07 -3.11
C LEU A 51 -1.60 -0.41 -4.40
N CYS A 52 -1.14 -1.51 -5.01
CA CYS A 52 -1.77 -2.06 -6.22
C CYS A 52 -3.22 -2.50 -5.98
N VAL A 53 -3.48 -3.14 -4.83
CA VAL A 53 -4.85 -3.51 -4.44
C VAL A 53 -5.68 -2.25 -4.16
N PHE A 54 -5.10 -1.26 -3.50
CA PHE A 54 -5.77 0.00 -3.20
C PHE A 54 -6.07 0.82 -4.47
N TYR A 55 -5.18 0.76 -5.47
CA TYR A 55 -5.37 1.39 -6.77
C TYR A 55 -6.57 0.80 -7.53
N ARG A 56 -6.73 -0.53 -7.51
CA ARG A 56 -7.94 -1.18 -8.05
C ARG A 56 -9.21 -0.71 -7.33
N LEU A 57 -9.11 -0.57 -6.01
CA LEU A 57 -10.21 -0.11 -5.18
C LEU A 57 -10.62 1.33 -5.49
N TYR A 58 -9.64 2.22 -5.67
CA TYR A 58 -9.85 3.61 -6.04
C TYR A 58 -10.56 3.76 -7.39
N ASN A 59 -10.20 2.93 -8.36
CA ASN A 59 -10.81 2.93 -9.69
C ASN A 59 -12.09 2.08 -9.80
N LYS A 60 -12.59 1.55 -8.68
CA LYS A 60 -13.80 0.71 -8.59
C LYS A 60 -13.74 -0.58 -9.41
N GLU A 61 -12.54 -1.09 -9.69
CA GLU A 61 -12.35 -2.39 -10.37
C GLU A 61 -12.34 -3.58 -9.39
N CYS A 62 -13.05 -3.47 -8.27
CA CYS A 62 -13.18 -4.53 -7.29
C CYS A 62 -14.54 -5.22 -7.44
N SER A 63 -14.70 -6.43 -6.88
CA SER A 63 -16.02 -7.07 -6.77
C SER A 63 -16.99 -6.11 -6.06
N GLU A 64 -18.23 -6.04 -6.54
CA GLU A 64 -19.29 -5.22 -5.94
C GLU A 64 -19.48 -5.53 -4.45
N GLU A 65 -19.34 -6.80 -4.06
CA GLU A 65 -19.47 -7.27 -2.68
C GLU A 65 -18.39 -6.66 -1.77
N LEU A 66 -17.15 -6.63 -2.26
CA LEU A 66 -16.04 -6.03 -1.53
C LEU A 66 -16.16 -4.51 -1.49
N PHE A 67 -16.61 -3.90 -2.59
CA PHE A 67 -16.85 -2.46 -2.66
C PHE A 67 -17.94 -2.03 -1.67
N ALA A 68 -19.00 -2.81 -1.51
CA ALA A 68 -20.09 -2.54 -0.57
C ALA A 68 -19.65 -2.55 0.91
N LEU A 69 -18.55 -3.25 1.25
CA LEU A 69 -18.00 -3.28 2.61
C LEU A 69 -17.15 -2.05 2.93
N ILE A 70 -16.75 -1.27 1.94
CA ILE A 70 -15.91 -0.10 2.14
C ILE A 70 -16.79 1.11 2.42
N PRO A 71 -16.50 1.89 3.46
CA PRO A 71 -17.31 3.04 3.77
C PRO A 71 -17.24 4.07 2.63
N PRO A 72 -18.39 4.59 2.18
CA PRO A 72 -18.47 5.51 1.05
C PRO A 72 -17.76 6.85 1.32
N SER A 73 -17.47 7.17 2.58
CA SER A 73 -16.69 8.34 2.97
C SER A 73 -15.26 8.34 2.42
N LEU A 74 -14.70 7.18 2.06
CA LEU A 74 -13.33 7.04 1.57
C LEU A 74 -13.08 7.82 0.27
N PHE A 75 -14.06 7.80 -0.63
CA PHE A 75 -13.96 8.38 -1.98
C PHE A 75 -14.77 9.67 -2.13
N SER A 76 -15.28 10.20 -1.02
CA SER A 76 -16.08 11.42 -1.07
C SER A 76 -15.17 12.62 -1.30
N ASP A 77 -15.41 13.32 -2.41
CA ASP A 77 -14.70 14.53 -2.75
C ASP A 77 -15.17 15.69 -1.87
N ARG A 78 -14.63 15.79 -0.65
CA ARG A 78 -14.89 16.94 0.20
C ARG A 78 -14.11 18.15 -0.32
N THR A 79 -14.78 19.07 -0.99
CA THR A 79 -14.23 20.35 -1.44
C THR A 79 -13.99 21.28 -0.25
N SER A 80 -12.93 21.04 0.51
CA SER A 80 -12.47 21.95 1.56
C SER A 80 -11.30 22.80 1.06
N ARG A 81 -11.18 24.05 1.54
CA ARG A 81 -10.03 24.93 1.22
C ARG A 81 -8.67 24.30 1.55
N ARG A 82 -8.64 23.36 2.49
CA ARG A 82 -7.44 22.60 2.88
C ARG A 82 -7.02 21.61 1.79
N ARG A 83 -7.95 21.10 0.97
CA ARG A 83 -7.69 20.13 -0.10
C ARG A 83 -6.83 20.70 -1.23
N ASN A 84 -6.91 22.01 -1.48
CA ASN A 84 -6.10 22.70 -2.49
C ASN A 84 -4.58 22.66 -2.21
N LYS A 85 -4.17 22.26 -1.00
CA LYS A 85 -2.75 22.05 -0.65
C LYS A 85 -2.26 20.64 -0.96
N PHE A 86 -3.16 19.71 -1.25
CA PHE A 86 -2.85 18.30 -1.51
C PHE A 86 -3.00 17.98 -3.00
N HIS A 87 -2.39 16.87 -3.44
CA HIS A 87 -2.51 16.42 -4.82
C HIS A 87 -3.96 15.95 -5.13
N PRO A 88 -4.41 15.96 -6.40
CA PRO A 88 -5.81 15.68 -6.77
C PRO A 88 -6.33 14.33 -6.28
N HIS A 89 -5.46 13.32 -6.20
CA HIS A 89 -5.80 11.97 -5.75
C HIS A 89 -5.76 11.80 -4.23
N HIS A 90 -5.64 12.88 -3.46
CA HIS A 90 -5.63 12.80 -2.01
C HIS A 90 -6.98 12.33 -1.46
N LEU A 91 -6.92 11.35 -0.56
CA LEU A 91 -8.07 10.76 0.12
C LEU A 91 -8.11 11.22 1.58
N ASP A 92 -9.31 11.36 2.13
CA ASP A 92 -9.46 11.74 3.53
C ASP A 92 -8.88 10.65 4.45
N ALA A 93 -8.02 11.07 5.38
CA ALA A 93 -7.34 10.17 6.28
C ALA A 93 -8.31 9.54 7.29
N TRP A 94 -8.17 8.23 7.51
CA TRP A 94 -8.89 7.52 8.56
C TRP A 94 -8.30 7.89 9.90
N TYR A 95 -8.98 8.78 10.62
CA TYR A 95 -8.62 9.06 12.00
C TYR A 95 -9.06 7.88 12.86
N SER A 96 -8.12 7.30 13.59
CA SER A 96 -8.39 6.17 14.47
C SER A 96 -7.51 6.24 15.70
N TYR A 97 -8.15 6.06 16.85
CA TYR A 97 -7.48 6.15 18.14
C TYR A 97 -6.70 4.88 18.51
N THR A 98 -6.98 3.75 17.85
CA THR A 98 -6.34 2.47 18.18
C THR A 98 -5.21 2.12 17.21
N VAL A 99 -4.11 1.62 17.77
CA VAL A 99 -2.95 1.13 16.99
C VAL A 99 -3.37 -0.02 16.06
N ARG A 100 -4.30 -0.88 16.51
CA ARG A 100 -4.80 -1.99 15.70
C ARG A 100 -5.53 -1.49 14.45
N ASN A 101 -6.43 -0.50 14.59
CA ASN A 101 -7.15 -0.01 13.42
C ASN A 101 -6.25 0.82 12.49
N THR A 102 -5.34 1.62 13.04
CA THR A 102 -4.38 2.38 12.20
C THR A 102 -3.43 1.49 11.39
N ARG A 103 -3.22 0.24 11.82
CA ARG A 103 -2.46 -0.78 11.09
C ARG A 103 -3.32 -1.68 10.19
N SER A 104 -4.63 -1.53 10.19
CA SER A 104 -5.50 -2.25 9.26
C SER A 104 -5.26 -1.75 7.83
N PHE A 105 -5.74 -2.51 6.84
CA PHE A 105 -5.43 -2.27 5.43
C PHE A 105 -5.76 -0.82 5.01
N LEU A 106 -7.01 -0.38 5.17
CA LEU A 106 -7.47 0.92 4.64
C LEU A 106 -6.76 2.14 5.26
N PRO A 107 -6.65 2.29 6.59
CA PRO A 107 -5.97 3.45 7.19
C PRO A 107 -4.48 3.48 6.88
N ARG A 108 -3.83 2.31 6.80
CA ARG A 108 -2.41 2.20 6.50
C ARG A 108 -2.11 2.52 5.04
N THR A 109 -2.86 1.94 4.10
CA THR A 109 -2.64 2.17 2.66
C THR A 109 -3.06 3.56 2.24
N CYS A 110 -4.12 4.14 2.83
CA CYS A 110 -4.50 5.53 2.58
C CYS A 110 -3.36 6.50 2.96
N LYS A 111 -2.68 6.27 4.10
CA LYS A 111 -1.50 7.06 4.46
C LYS A 111 -0.35 6.90 3.48
N LEU A 112 -0.08 5.67 3.03
CA LEU A 112 0.96 5.42 2.02
C LEU A 112 0.62 6.12 0.70
N TRP A 113 -0.61 6.00 0.24
CA TRP A 113 -1.13 6.62 -0.97
C TRP A 113 -1.02 8.14 -0.95
N ASN A 114 -1.42 8.77 0.14
CA ASN A 114 -1.37 10.23 0.29
C ASN A 114 0.07 10.79 0.38
N ASN A 115 1.06 9.94 0.64
CA ASN A 115 2.48 10.31 0.65
C ASN A 115 3.13 10.12 -0.74
N LEU A 116 2.43 9.55 -1.72
CA LEU A 116 2.97 9.39 -3.07
C LEU A 116 3.00 10.74 -3.79
N PRO A 117 4.06 11.00 -4.59
CA PRO A 117 4.10 12.17 -5.45
C PRO A 117 3.05 12.04 -6.57
N TYR A 118 2.61 13.19 -7.07
CA TYR A 118 1.60 13.25 -8.12
C TYR A 118 2.02 12.51 -9.40
N ASP A 119 3.32 12.54 -9.71
CA ASP A 119 3.90 12.00 -10.96
C ASP A 119 3.74 10.48 -11.11
N VAL A 120 3.45 9.76 -10.02
CA VAL A 120 3.25 8.31 -10.02
C VAL A 120 1.83 7.93 -10.47
N PHE A 121 0.88 8.87 -10.44
CA PHE A 121 -0.50 8.60 -10.84
C PHE A 121 -0.68 8.75 -12.35
N PRO A 122 -1.04 7.68 -13.08
CA PRO A 122 -1.28 7.79 -14.51
C PRO A 122 -2.60 8.53 -14.78
N GLN A 123 -2.66 9.26 -15.90
CA GLN A 123 -3.88 9.97 -16.34
C GLN A 123 -5.05 9.04 -16.62
N LYS A 124 -4.78 7.77 -16.94
CA LYS A 124 -5.77 6.72 -17.19
C LYS A 124 -5.46 5.52 -16.33
N PHE A 125 -6.51 4.78 -15.97
CA PHE A 125 -6.36 3.53 -15.26
C PHE A 125 -5.51 2.54 -16.07
N ASN A 126 -4.45 2.01 -15.47
CA ASN A 126 -3.60 1.01 -16.11
C ASN A 126 -2.93 0.13 -15.06
N LEU A 127 -3.28 -1.17 -15.08
CA LEU A 127 -2.72 -2.18 -14.19
C LEU A 127 -1.31 -2.64 -14.57
N GLY A 128 -0.88 -2.40 -15.81
CA GLY A 128 0.44 -2.83 -16.30
C GLY A 128 1.58 -1.87 -15.98
N LEU A 129 1.30 -0.74 -15.32
CA LEU A 129 2.31 0.23 -14.88
C LEU A 129 2.95 -0.12 -13.53
N PHE A 130 2.44 -1.12 -12.81
CA PHE A 130 2.85 -1.49 -11.44
C PHE A 130 3.31 -2.94 -11.33
#